data_AF-A0A3Q9QTI1-F1
#
_entry.id   AF-A0A3Q9QTI1-F1
#
_cell.length_a   1.000
_cell.length_b   1.000
_cell.length_c   1.000
_cell.angle_alpha   90.00
_cell.angle_beta   90.00
_cell.angle_gamma   90.00
#
_symmetry.space_group_name_H-M   'P 1'
#
loop_
_entity.id
_entity.type
_entity.pdbx_description
1 polymer ?
#
loop_
_entity_poly.entity_id
_entity_poly.type
_entity_poly.pdbx_seq_one_letter_code
_entity_poly.pdbx_strand_id
1 'polypeptide(L)' 'MISYAPLHETLKEKEMYLSDLRDIILNSRTIAKINRNESVNLTTIEKICMHLNVPIEKVVLILNK' A
#
# COMPACT_ATOMS: atom_id res chain seq x y z
N MET A 1 2.72 1.69 15.10
CA MET A 1 1.92 2.66 14.33
C MET A 1 2.38 2.53 12.88
N ILE A 2 1.61 1.88 12.01
CA ILE A 2 1.93 1.75 10.57
C ILE A 2 1.24 2.90 9.85
N SER A 3 1.83 3.42 8.77
CA SER A 3 1.20 4.39 7.87
C SER A 3 1.37 3.97 6.43
N TYR A 4 0.28 4.03 5.66
CA TYR A 4 0.28 3.85 4.20
C TYR A 4 0.20 5.18 3.45
N ALA A 5 0.46 6.31 4.12
CA ALA A 5 0.58 7.60 3.43
C ALA A 5 1.56 7.56 2.23
N PRO A 6 2.74 6.91 2.31
CA PRO A 6 3.62 6.78 1.15
C PRO A 6 2.98 6.05 -0.03
N LEU A 7 2.16 5.02 0.21
CA LEU A 7 1.44 4.32 -0.85
C LEU A 7 0.46 5.25 -1.56
N HIS A 8 -0.29 6.06 -0.82
CA HIS A 8 -1.23 7.02 -1.43
C HIS A 8 -0.51 8.08 -2.26
N GLU A 9 0.64 8.57 -1.81
CA GLU A 9 1.50 9.48 -2.57
C GLU A 9 2.03 8.81 -3.84
N THR A 10 2.56 7.60 -3.74
CA THR A 10 3.07 6.82 -4.89
C THR A 10 1.97 6.54 -5.92
N LEU A 11 0.76 6.23 -5.48
CA LEU A 11 -0.38 6.02 -6.38
C LEU A 11 -0.75 7.32 -7.09
N LYS A 12 -0.76 8.46 -6.37
CA LYS A 12 -0.99 9.78 -6.97
C LYS A 12 0.08 10.16 -8.00
N GLU A 13 1.37 9.90 -7.70
CA GLU A 13 2.49 10.12 -8.63
C GLU A 13 2.34 9.30 -9.94
N LYS A 14 1.65 8.16 -9.87
CA LYS A 14 1.40 7.25 -11.00
C LYS A 14 0.01 7.40 -11.63
N GLU A 15 -0.76 8.41 -11.23
CA GLU A 15 -2.15 8.63 -11.69
C GLU A 15 -3.09 7.42 -11.44
N MET A 16 -2.86 6.70 -10.33
CA MET A 16 -3.64 5.54 -9.92
C MET A 16 -4.39 5.81 -8.60
N TYR A 17 -5.45 5.04 -8.38
CA TYR A 17 -6.19 4.95 -7.13
C TYR A 17 -5.95 3.59 -6.48
N LEU A 18 -6.16 3.51 -5.16
CA LEU A 18 -6.04 2.23 -4.43
C LEU A 18 -7.03 1.17 -4.94
N SER A 19 -8.17 1.60 -5.50
CA SER A 19 -9.16 0.74 -6.17
C SER A 19 -8.62 0.06 -7.42
N ASP A 20 -7.63 0.66 -8.10
CA ASP A 20 -7.07 0.09 -9.33
C ASP A 20 -6.21 -1.14 -9.02
N LEU A 21 -5.77 -1.30 -7.77
CA LEU A 21 -5.07 -2.50 -7.29
C LEU A 21 -6.02 -3.64 -6.90
N ARG A 22 -7.33 -3.36 -6.85
CA ARG A 22 -8.36 -4.34 -6.47
C ARG A 22 -8.45 -5.44 -7.51
N ASP A 23 -8.57 -6.68 -7.04
CA ASP A 23 -8.73 -7.90 -7.86
C ASP A 23 -7.53 -8.22 -8.78
N ILE A 24 -6.48 -7.37 -8.79
CA ILE A 24 -5.17 -7.63 -9.39
C ILE A 24 -4.19 -8.17 -8.33
N ILE A 25 -3.97 -7.38 -7.28
CA ILE A 25 -3.05 -7.74 -6.19
C ILE A 25 -3.68 -7.63 -4.79
N LEU A 26 -4.74 -6.83 -4.63
CA LEU A 26 -5.43 -6.61 -3.37
C LEU A 26 -6.89 -7.06 -3.41
N ASN A 27 -7.37 -7.64 -2.31
CA ASN A 27 -8.79 -7.86 -2.09
C ASN A 27 -9.41 -6.71 -1.28
N SER A 28 -10.74 -6.61 -1.28
CA SER A 28 -11.48 -5.55 -0.57
C SER A 28 -11.16 -5.47 0.93
N ARG A 29 -10.88 -6.61 1.57
CA ARG A 29 -10.52 -6.64 3.00
C ARG A 29 -9.16 -5.99 3.23
N THR A 30 -8.17 -6.28 2.39
CA THR A 30 -6.83 -5.68 2.47
C THR A 30 -6.86 -4.19 2.17
N ILE A 31 -7.64 -3.75 1.17
CA ILE A 31 -7.85 -2.32 0.90
C ILE A 31 -8.42 -1.60 2.13
N ALA A 32 -9.43 -2.20 2.77
CA ALA A 32 -10.03 -1.62 3.98
C ALA A 32 -9.03 -1.53 5.14
N LYS A 33 -8.11 -2.49 5.28
CA LYS A 33 -7.01 -2.44 6.25
C LYS A 33 -6.03 -1.31 5.96
N ILE A 34 -5.62 -1.17 4.69
CA ILE A 34 -4.70 -0.10 4.25
C ILE A 34 -5.31 1.28 4.57
N ASN A 35 -6.57 1.51 4.21
CA ASN A 35 -7.26 2.78 4.50
C ASN A 35 -7.36 3.09 6.00
N ARG A 36 -7.34 2.07 6.87
CA ARG A 36 -7.36 2.23 8.33
C ARG A 36 -5.99 2.14 8.98
N ASN A 37 -4.91 2.11 8.18
CA ASN A 37 -3.54 1.95 8.68
C ASN A 37 -3.33 0.70 9.57
N GLU A 38 -4.08 -0.37 9.27
CA GLU A 38 -3.94 -1.66 9.94
C GLU A 38 -2.81 -2.50 9.34
N SER A 39 -2.27 -3.42 10.14
CA SER A 39 -1.24 -4.35 9.68
C SER A 39 -1.76 -5.28 8.57
N VAL A 40 -0.96 -5.41 7.52
CA VAL A 40 -1.09 -6.41 6.45
C VAL A 40 0.18 -7.25 6.39
N ASN A 41 0.09 -8.44 5.80
CA ASN A 41 1.24 -9.34 5.68
C ASN A 41 2.34 -8.71 4.81
N LEU A 42 3.61 -8.97 5.13
CA LEU A 42 4.74 -8.47 4.35
C LEU A 42 4.67 -8.90 2.87
N THR A 43 4.18 -10.11 2.58
CA THR A 43 3.95 -10.57 1.20
C THR A 43 2.95 -9.70 0.43
N THR A 44 1.99 -9.06 1.10
CA THR A 44 1.11 -8.08 0.46
C THR A 44 1.90 -6.83 0.08
N ILE A 45 2.73 -6.33 0.99
CA ILE A 45 3.59 -5.16 0.74
C ILE A 45 4.54 -5.44 -0.41
N GLU A 46 5.21 -6.59 -0.40
CA GLU A 46 6.09 -7.05 -1.48
C GLU A 46 5.38 -7.06 -2.84
N LYS A 47 4.16 -7.62 -2.92
CA LYS A 47 3.37 -7.60 -4.15
C LYS A 47 3.08 -6.18 -4.65
N ILE A 48 2.76 -5.25 -3.74
CA ILE A 48 2.54 -3.85 -4.11
C ILE A 48 3.85 -3.23 -4.63
N CYS A 49 4.98 -3.44 -3.93
CA CYS A 49 6.29 -2.94 -4.35
C CYS A 49 6.66 -3.43 -5.76
N MET A 50 6.50 -4.74 -6.01
CA MET A 50 6.79 -5.34 -7.31
C MET A 50 5.85 -4.83 -8.41
N HIS A 51 4.55 -4.72 -8.13
CA HIS A 51 3.57 -4.26 -9.10
C HIS A 51 3.79 -2.79 -9.49
N LEU A 52 4.09 -1.93 -8.50
CA LEU A 52 4.33 -0.51 -8.74
C LEU A 52 5.78 -0.20 -9.15
N ASN A 53 6.68 -1.18 -9.07
CA ASN A 53 8.12 -1.07 -9.27
C ASN A 53 8.73 0.05 -8.40
N VAL A 54 8.50 -0.03 -7.09
CA VAL A 54 8.97 0.96 -6.10
C VAL A 54 9.56 0.27 -4.87
N PRO A 55 10.47 0.94 -4.12
CA PRO A 55 11.00 0.40 -2.87
C PRO A 55 9.94 0.41 -1.75
N ILE A 56 10.18 -0.32 -0.66
CA ILE A 56 9.19 -0.52 0.41
C ILE A 56 8.78 0.78 1.13
N GLU A 57 9.68 1.75 1.23
CA GLU A 57 9.47 3.05 1.87
C GLU A 57 8.46 3.91 1.09
N LYS A 58 8.27 3.64 -0.21
CA LYS A 58 7.23 4.24 -1.05
C LYS A 58 5.86 3.59 -0.84
N VAL A 59 5.77 2.50 -0.07
CA VAL A 59 4.51 1.79 0.21
C VAL A 59 4.10 1.94 1.66
N VAL A 60 5.03 1.82 2.60
CA VAL A 60 4.71 1.79 4.03
C VAL A 60 5.78 2.48 4.85
N LEU A 61 5.33 3.16 5.91
CA LEU A 61 6.16 3.82 6.90
C LEU A 61 5.79 3.31 8.29
N ILE A 62 6.80 3.01 9.11
CA ILE A 62 6.59 2.80 10.56
C ILE A 62 6.73 4.16 11.25
N LEU A 63 5.66 4.59 11.92
CA LEU A 63 5.67 5.79 12.73
C LEU A 63 6.30 5.45 14.08
N ASN A 64 7.48 6.01 14.32
CA ASN A 64 8.15 6.00 15.61
C ASN A 64 7.86 7.34 16.32
N LYS A 65 7.57 7.29 17.62
CA LYS A 65 7.49 8.50 18.46
C LYS A 65 8.89 8.96 18.82
#